data_AF-A0A0E9NLR5-F1
#
_entry.id   AF-A0A0E9NLR5-F1
#
_cell.length_a   1.000
_cell.length_b   1.000
_cell.length_c   1.000
_cell.angle_alpha   90.00
_cell.angle_beta   90.00
_cell.angle_gamma   90.00
#
_symmetry.space_group_name_H-M   'P 1'
#
loop_
_entity.id
_entity.type
_entity.pdbx_description
1 polymer ?
#
loop_
_entity_poly.entity_id
_entity_poly.type
_entity_poly.pdbx_seq_one_letter_code
_entity_poly.pdbx_strand_id
1 'polypeptide(L)'
;MFAHHQSATAMEHSHANQAPIEHRFNPYTDNGGTMLAIAGDDFAVIAGDTRSTSGYNINTRYQPKVFEVGDNIVVGANGFAADGETLVRRIAQRIEVSNTARNGEELSC
;
A
#
# COMPACT_ATOMS: atom_id res chain seq x y z
N MET A 1 14.08 -57.23 43.56
CA MET A 1 15.47 -57.08 43.10
C MET A 1 15.42 -56.27 41.81
N PHE A 2 15.65 -54.95 41.95
CA PHE A 2 16.02 -53.94 40.91
C PHE A 2 15.07 -53.77 39.68
N ALA A 3 14.25 -52.71 39.63
CA ALA A 3 14.54 -51.36 39.13
C ALA A 3 14.55 -51.27 37.58
N HIS A 4 13.63 -50.48 37.00
CA HIS A 4 14.00 -49.23 36.32
C HIS A 4 12.75 -48.47 35.83
N HIS A 5 12.58 -47.30 36.44
CA HIS A 5 11.82 -46.17 35.92
C HIS A 5 12.53 -45.64 34.66
N GLN A 6 11.78 -45.48 33.56
CA GLN A 6 12.13 -44.53 32.51
C GLN A 6 10.84 -44.02 31.85
N SER A 7 10.42 -42.84 32.27
CA SER A 7 9.46 -42.00 31.56
C SER A 7 10.02 -41.69 30.18
N ALA A 8 9.41 -42.21 29.12
CA ALA A 8 9.70 -41.82 27.76
C ALA A 8 8.93 -40.53 27.45
N THR A 9 9.59 -39.39 27.64
CA THR A 9 9.18 -38.12 27.05
C THR A 9 9.26 -38.28 25.53
N ALA A 10 8.12 -38.46 24.86
CA ALA A 10 8.07 -38.47 23.41
C ALA A 10 8.46 -37.07 22.91
N MET A 11 9.64 -36.99 22.27
CA MET A 11 10.10 -35.81 21.55
C MET A 11 9.06 -35.45 20.49
N GLU A 12 8.44 -34.28 20.63
CA GLU A 12 7.62 -33.67 19.61
C GLU A 12 8.53 -33.33 18.40
N HIS A 13 8.50 -34.19 17.38
CA HIS A 13 9.06 -33.85 16.08
C HIS A 13 8.18 -32.74 15.52
N SER A 14 8.67 -31.51 15.53
CA SER A 14 8.07 -30.43 14.76
C SER A 14 8.18 -30.80 13.28
N HIS A 15 7.11 -31.35 12.72
CA HIS A 15 6.94 -31.48 11.29
C HIS A 15 6.94 -30.05 10.72
N ALA A 16 8.08 -29.61 10.19
CA ALA A 16 8.14 -28.43 9.36
C ALA A 16 7.20 -28.70 8.18
N ASN A 17 6.00 -28.12 8.25
CA ASN A 17 4.97 -28.26 7.24
C ASN A 17 5.52 -27.58 5.97
N GLN A 18 6.20 -28.35 5.13
CA GLN A 18 6.66 -27.91 3.81
C GLN A 18 5.43 -27.81 2.91
N ALA A 19 4.65 -26.75 3.15
CA ALA A 19 3.60 -26.36 2.24
C ALA A 19 4.25 -26.15 0.85
N PRO A 20 3.56 -26.52 -0.25
CA PRO A 20 4.06 -26.29 -1.59
C PRO A 20 4.49 -24.83 -1.76
N ILE A 21 5.74 -24.60 -2.16
CA ILE A 21 6.23 -23.27 -2.50
C ILE A 21 5.55 -22.89 -3.81
N GLU A 22 4.61 -21.95 -3.76
CA GLU A 22 3.95 -21.42 -4.95
C GLU A 22 4.99 -20.66 -5.79
N HIS A 23 5.33 -21.19 -6.97
CA HIS A 23 6.23 -20.53 -7.94
C HIS A 23 5.46 -19.67 -8.96
N ARG A 24 4.22 -19.29 -8.68
CA ARG A 24 3.45 -18.44 -9.60
C ARG A 24 3.97 -17.01 -9.53
N PHE A 25 4.22 -16.42 -10.69
CA PHE A 25 4.57 -15.01 -10.78
C PHE A 25 3.43 -14.14 -10.22
N ASN A 26 3.76 -13.28 -9.25
CA ASN A 26 2.89 -12.23 -8.75
C ASN A 26 3.56 -10.87 -9.04
N PRO A 27 2.98 -10.02 -9.90
CA PRO A 27 3.57 -8.72 -10.25
C PRO A 27 3.43 -7.66 -9.14
N TYR A 28 2.63 -7.95 -8.10
CA TYR A 28 2.27 -6.98 -7.07
C TYR A 28 3.13 -7.14 -5.82
N THR A 29 3.45 -6.00 -5.21
CA THR A 29 4.04 -5.93 -3.87
C THR A 29 3.28 -4.89 -3.04
N ASP A 30 3.17 -5.15 -1.74
CA ASP A 30 2.63 -4.17 -0.81
C ASP A 30 3.76 -3.21 -0.41
N ASN A 31 3.72 -1.98 -0.94
CA ASN A 31 4.68 -0.94 -0.60
C ASN A 31 4.32 -0.16 0.68
N GLY A 32 3.31 -0.63 1.40
CA GLY A 32 2.84 -0.07 2.65
C GLY A 32 2.27 1.33 2.47
N GLY A 33 2.36 2.10 3.54
CA GLY A 33 1.78 3.42 3.63
C GLY A 33 0.49 3.45 4.44
N THR A 34 0.32 4.52 5.18
CA THR A 34 -0.89 4.88 5.89
C THR A 34 -1.26 6.30 5.52
N MET A 35 -2.55 6.54 5.31
CA MET A 35 -3.11 7.87 5.08
C MET A 35 -4.26 8.12 6.04
N LEU A 36 -4.49 9.40 6.31
CA LEU A 36 -5.61 9.92 7.08
C LEU A 36 -6.18 11.12 6.33
N ALA A 37 -7.51 11.23 6.26
CA ALA A 37 -8.19 12.41 5.75
C ALA A 37 -9.27 12.87 6.72
N ILE A 38 -9.47 14.18 6.82
CA ILE A 38 -10.49 14.84 7.63
C ILE A 38 -11.22 15.83 6.72
N ALA A 39 -12.54 15.73 6.67
CA ALA A 39 -13.40 16.72 6.02
C ALA A 39 -13.94 17.70 7.08
N GLY A 40 -13.80 19.00 6.81
CA GLY A 40 -14.50 20.09 7.48
C GLY A 40 -15.68 20.58 6.65
N ASP A 41 -16.32 21.66 7.08
CA ASP A 41 -17.49 22.23 6.41
C ASP A 41 -17.13 22.87 5.05
N ASP A 42 -15.93 23.45 4.95
CA ASP A 42 -15.44 24.22 3.80
C ASP A 42 -14.00 23.84 3.37
N PHE A 43 -13.44 22.77 3.95
CA PHE A 43 -12.09 22.29 3.62
C PHE A 43 -11.97 20.78 3.77
N ALA A 44 -10.93 20.21 3.17
CA ALA A 44 -10.48 18.85 3.45
C ALA A 44 -8.97 18.84 3.68
N VAL A 45 -8.51 18.05 4.65
CA VAL A 45 -7.09 17.80 4.90
C VAL A 45 -6.81 16.33 4.68
N ILE A 46 -5.75 16.04 3.93
CA ILE A 46 -5.23 14.69 3.74
C ILE A 46 -3.76 14.66 4.13
N ALA A 47 -3.36 13.61 4.84
CA ALA A 47 -1.99 13.36 5.23
C ALA A 47 -1.63 11.90 4.93
N GLY A 48 -0.41 11.66 4.48
CA GLY A 48 0.14 10.33 4.25
C GLY A 48 1.58 10.25 4.75
N ASP A 49 1.99 9.08 5.20
CA ASP A 49 3.41 8.84 5.40
C ASP A 49 4.16 8.80 4.05
N THR A 50 5.48 8.84 4.13
CA THR A 50 6.37 8.86 2.96
C THR A 50 7.22 7.60 2.84
N ARG A 51 6.96 6.57 3.65
CA ARG A 51 7.78 5.36 3.66
C ARG A 51 7.29 4.41 2.55
N SER A 52 8.25 3.78 1.89
CA SER A 52 7.98 2.68 0.95
C SER A 52 8.70 1.44 1.42
N THR A 53 7.98 0.33 1.51
CA THR A 53 8.50 -0.94 2.02
C THR A 53 8.36 -2.08 1.03
N SER A 54 9.02 -3.19 1.29
CA SER A 54 8.76 -4.47 0.63
C SER A 54 9.09 -5.58 1.63
N GLY A 55 8.05 -6.21 2.17
CA GLY A 55 8.20 -7.08 3.35
C GLY A 55 8.84 -6.31 4.52
N TYR A 56 9.95 -6.84 5.04
CA TYR A 56 10.68 -6.23 6.16
C TYR A 56 11.71 -5.16 5.76
N ASN A 57 11.81 -4.83 4.46
CA ASN A 57 12.77 -3.86 3.96
C ASN A 57 12.14 -2.49 3.74
N ILE A 58 12.93 -1.42 3.96
CA ILE A 58 12.58 -0.05 3.54
C ILE A 58 13.25 0.21 2.19
N ASN A 59 12.45 0.39 1.14
CA ASN A 59 12.94 0.72 -0.20
C ASN A 59 13.41 2.17 -0.23
N THR A 60 12.59 3.08 0.30
CA THR A 60 12.89 4.50 0.48
C THR A 60 12.13 5.07 1.67
N ARG A 61 12.72 6.08 2.31
CA ARG A 61 12.08 6.86 3.38
C ARG A 61 11.27 8.03 2.84
N TYR A 62 11.35 8.30 1.54
CA TYR A 62 10.66 9.40 0.91
C TYR A 62 10.08 8.99 -0.44
N GLN A 63 8.81 8.62 -0.42
CA GLN A 63 7.92 8.42 -1.56
C GLN A 63 6.53 8.93 -1.14
N PRO A 64 6.19 10.19 -1.51
CA PRO A 64 4.90 10.78 -1.18
C PRO A 64 3.73 9.91 -1.64
N LYS A 65 2.64 9.93 -0.87
CA LYS A 65 1.42 9.17 -1.17
C LYS A 65 0.20 10.07 -1.40
N VAL A 66 0.40 11.38 -1.31
CA VAL A 66 -0.60 12.43 -1.49
C VAL A 66 -0.14 13.30 -2.66
N PHE A 67 -1.01 13.52 -3.63
CA PHE A 67 -0.69 14.17 -4.90
C PHE A 67 -1.76 15.20 -5.26
N GLU A 68 -1.36 16.43 -5.52
CA GLU A 68 -2.23 17.45 -6.12
C GLU A 68 -2.32 17.19 -7.63
N VAL A 69 -3.54 17.13 -8.17
CA VAL A 69 -3.79 16.74 -9.58
C VAL A 69 -4.47 17.83 -10.41
N GLY A 70 -4.61 19.04 -9.86
CA GLY A 70 -5.31 20.18 -10.46
C GLY A 70 -6.75 20.32 -9.95
N ASP A 71 -7.41 21.42 -10.31
CA ASP A 71 -8.80 21.74 -9.95
C ASP A 71 -9.14 21.61 -8.47
N ASN A 72 -8.19 22.03 -7.61
CA ASN A 72 -8.32 21.93 -6.17
C ASN A 72 -8.58 20.47 -5.68
N ILE A 73 -8.22 19.46 -6.49
CA ILE A 73 -8.35 18.04 -6.19
C ILE A 73 -6.99 17.49 -5.73
N VAL A 74 -7.04 16.74 -4.63
CA VAL A 74 -5.90 15.99 -4.08
C VAL A 74 -6.25 14.50 -4.03
N VAL A 75 -5.32 13.66 -4.48
CA VAL A 75 -5.47 12.20 -4.52
C VAL A 75 -4.47 11.54 -3.58
N GLY A 76 -4.96 10.65 -2.72
CA GLY A 76 -4.14 9.75 -1.91
C GLY A 76 -4.05 8.35 -2.52
N ALA A 77 -2.86 7.75 -2.58
CA ALA A 77 -2.66 6.39 -3.08
C ALA A 77 -1.63 5.59 -2.24
N ASN A 78 -2.08 4.48 -1.64
CA ASN A 78 -1.26 3.53 -0.85
C ASN A 78 -1.36 2.12 -1.44
N GLY A 79 -0.50 1.20 -0.98
CA GLY A 79 -0.48 -0.20 -1.42
C GLY A 79 0.62 -0.43 -2.45
N PHE A 80 0.28 -0.92 -3.65
CA PHE A 80 1.27 -1.10 -4.70
C PHE A 80 1.60 0.23 -5.38
N ALA A 81 2.84 0.68 -5.24
CA ALA A 81 3.28 1.99 -5.70
C ALA A 81 3.06 2.23 -7.20
N ALA A 82 3.39 1.25 -8.05
CA ALA A 82 3.32 1.43 -9.50
C ALA A 82 1.87 1.65 -10.00
N ASP A 83 0.91 0.95 -9.39
CA ASP A 83 -0.51 1.14 -9.69
C ASP A 83 -0.98 2.52 -9.18
N GLY A 84 -0.58 2.90 -7.96
CA GLY A 84 -0.89 4.21 -7.38
C GLY A 84 -0.39 5.36 -8.26
N GLU A 85 0.88 5.32 -8.67
CA GLU A 85 1.48 6.34 -9.55
C GLU A 85 0.79 6.39 -10.91
N THR A 86 0.46 5.24 -11.49
CA THR A 86 -0.25 5.18 -12.77
C THR A 86 -1.67 5.75 -12.65
N LEU A 87 -2.37 5.45 -11.56
CA LEU A 87 -3.71 5.98 -11.30
C LEU A 87 -3.68 7.51 -11.16
N VAL A 88 -2.79 8.04 -10.32
CA VAL A 88 -2.61 9.49 -10.12
C VAL A 88 -2.34 10.19 -11.45
N ARG A 89 -1.41 9.64 -12.25
CA ARG A 89 -1.07 10.21 -13.56
C ARG A 89 -2.27 10.21 -14.51
N ARG A 90 -3.08 9.15 -14.53
CA ARG A 90 -4.29 9.08 -15.38
C ARG A 90 -5.37 10.06 -14.92
N ILE A 91 -5.55 10.25 -13.62
CA ILE A 91 -6.51 11.23 -13.08
C ILE A 91 -6.09 12.65 -13.48
N ALA A 92 -4.82 13.01 -13.26
CA ALA A 92 -4.28 14.32 -13.65
C ALA A 92 -4.47 14.59 -15.15
N GLN A 93 -4.16 13.60 -16.00
CA GLN A 93 -4.39 13.71 -17.45
C GLN A 93 -5.87 13.93 -17.79
N ARG A 94 -6.80 13.29 -17.07
CA ARG A 94 -8.23 13.44 -17.33
C ARG A 94 -8.74 14.83 -16.91
N ILE A 95 -8.23 15.37 -15.81
CA ILE A 95 -8.52 16.73 -15.34
C ILE A 95 -8.06 17.75 -16.40
N GLU A 96 -6.81 17.64 -16.86
CA GLU A 96 -6.25 18.52 -17.90
C GLU A 96 -7.08 18.51 -19.20
N VAL A 97 -7.47 17.32 -19.67
CA VAL A 97 -8.32 17.18 -20.87
C VAL A 97 -9.70 17.80 -20.64
N SER A 98 -10.28 17.60 -19.45
CA SER A 98 -11.58 18.17 -19.08
C SER A 98 -11.55 19.69 -19.08
N ASN A 99 -10.53 20.29 -18.46
CA ASN A 99 -10.35 21.73 -18.39
C ASN A 99 -10.20 22.36 -19.76
N THR A 100 -9.41 21.72 -20.61
CA THR A 100 -9.26 22.14 -22.01
C THR A 100 -10.60 22.10 -22.75
N ALA A 101 -11.39 21.05 -22.57
CA ALA A 101 -12.70 20.91 -23.22
C ALA A 101 -13.76 21.90 -22.67
N ARG A 102 -13.59 22.38 -21.44
CA ARG A 102 -14.51 23.29 -20.74
C ARG A 102 -14.03 24.74 -20.68
N ASN A 103 -13.04 25.11 -21.51
CA ASN A 103 -12.45 26.46 -21.55
C ASN A 103 -12.00 26.98 -20.17
N GLY A 104 -11.51 26.10 -19.29
CA GLY A 104 -11.03 26.45 -17.95
C GLY A 104 -12.09 26.45 -16.85
N GLU A 105 -13.30 25.91 -17.09
CA GLU A 105 -14.26 25.67 -16.01
C GLU A 105 -13.80 24.49 -15.13
N GLU A 106 -13.43 24.82 -13.89
CA GLU A 106 -12.90 23.91 -12.88
C GLU A 106 -13.86 22.74 -12.59
N LEU A 107 -13.30 21.55 -12.37
CA LEU A 107 -14.05 20.40 -11.92
C LEU A 107 -14.46 20.55 -10.45
N SER A 108 -15.73 20.24 -10.15
CA SER A 108 -16.14 20.04 -8.76
C SER A 108 -15.67 18.68 -8.28
N CYS A 109 -15.11 18.67 -7.07
CA CYS A 109 -14.96 17.47 -6.25
C CYS A 109 -16.35 16.93 -5.85
#